data_AF-A0A8J8CAS1-F1
#
_entry.id   AF-A0A8J8CAS1-F1
#
_cell.length_a   1.000
_cell.length_b   1.000
_cell.length_c   1.000
_cell.angle_alpha   90.00
_cell.angle_beta   90.00
_cell.angle_gamma   90.00
#
_symmetry.space_group_name_H-M   'P 1'
#
loop_
_entity.id
_entity.type
_entity.pdbx_description
1 polymer ?
#
loop_
_entity_poly.entity_id
_entity_poly.type
_entity_poly.pdbx_seq_one_letter_code
_entity_poly.pdbx_strand_id
1 'polypeptide(L)'
;MNIITLSMTSGNGERQVRLITSDESTCRDILKQGKYGFSESEILTVVIDDRPGSLAKLLQKLKRSGIAVNSTYMMNRKNGKVEFVLGVDRIEDGKELLFRKLRLPSTLQAEND
;
A
#
# COMPACT_ATOMS: atom_id res chain seq x y z
N MET A 1 -1.44 7.64 -18.12
CA MET A 1 -1.60 7.56 -16.65
C MET A 1 -3.02 7.13 -16.31
N ASN A 2 -3.18 5.97 -15.64
CA ASN A 2 -4.45 5.52 -15.06
C ASN A 2 -4.35 5.49 -13.53
N ILE A 3 -5.48 5.64 -12.83
CA ILE A 3 -5.55 5.46 -11.37
C ILE A 3 -5.74 3.98 -11.07
N ILE A 4 -4.86 3.41 -10.25
CA ILE A 4 -4.94 2.02 -9.77
C ILE A 4 -5.79 1.94 -8.51
N THR A 5 -5.51 2.81 -7.53
CA THR A 5 -6.33 2.94 -6.32
C THR A 5 -6.28 4.36 -5.77
N LEU A 6 -7.35 4.75 -5.08
CA LEU A 6 -7.48 6.02 -4.39
C LEU A 6 -8.06 5.77 -3.00
N SER A 7 -7.50 6.44 -2.01
CA SER A 7 -8.09 6.54 -0.68
C SER A 7 -8.09 7.99 -0.22
N MET A 8 -9.10 8.34 0.57
CA MET A 8 -9.18 9.63 1.23
C MET A 8 -9.34 9.39 2.72
N THR A 9 -8.57 10.11 3.52
CA THR A 9 -8.73 10.14 4.96
C THR A 9 -8.99 11.59 5.36
N SER A 10 -10.05 11.80 6.12
CA SER A 10 -10.41 13.11 6.67
C SER A 10 -10.49 13.00 8.18
N GLY A 11 -9.84 13.92 8.90
CA GLY A 11 -9.84 13.95 10.36
C GLY A 11 -9.10 15.18 10.86
N ASN A 12 -9.49 15.71 12.02
CA ASN A 12 -8.84 16.86 12.67
C ASN A 12 -8.68 18.10 11.77
N GLY A 13 -9.64 18.34 10.86
CA GLY A 13 -9.58 19.46 9.90
C GLY A 13 -8.69 19.23 8.69
N GLU A 14 -7.94 18.11 8.66
CA GLU A 14 -7.08 17.73 7.54
C GLU A 14 -7.78 16.72 6.62
N ARG A 15 -7.45 16.81 5.33
CA ARG A 15 -7.89 15.87 4.30
C ARG A 15 -6.68 15.45 3.50
N GLN A 16 -6.39 14.15 3.54
CA GLN A 16 -5.30 13.56 2.77
C GLN A 16 -5.89 12.64 1.71
N VAL A 17 -5.51 12.86 0.45
CA VAL A 17 -5.80 11.95 -0.66
C VAL A 17 -4.52 11.19 -0.96
N ARG A 18 -4.61 9.86 -1.05
CA ARG A 18 -3.54 8.98 -1.50
C ARG A 18 -3.95 8.35 -2.81
N LEU A 19 -3.04 8.39 -3.78
CA LEU A 19 -3.22 7.89 -5.12
C LEU A 19 -2.09 6.93 -5.44
N ILE A 20 -2.42 5.83 -6.09
CA ILE A 20 -1.46 5.01 -6.84
C ILE A 20 -1.88 5.06 -8.29
N THR A 21 -0.94 5.40 -9.16
CA THR A 21 -1.15 5.47 -10.61
C THR A 21 -0.29 4.44 -11.31
N SER A 22 -0.67 4.09 -12.54
CA SER A 22 0.14 3.23 -13.42
C SER A 22 1.42 3.92 -13.94
N ASP A 23 1.60 5.20 -13.60
CA ASP A 23 2.68 6.06 -14.06
C ASP A 23 2.83 7.19 -13.04
N GLU A 24 3.81 7.03 -12.14
CA GLU A 24 4.08 7.97 -11.06
C GLU A 24 4.75 9.25 -11.59
N SER A 25 5.54 9.16 -12.67
CA SER A 25 6.27 10.32 -13.23
C SER A 25 5.31 11.32 -13.87
N THR A 26 4.39 10.84 -14.70
CA THR A 26 3.34 11.68 -15.27
C THR A 26 2.42 12.26 -14.19
N CYS A 27 2.09 11.48 -13.15
CA CYS A 27 1.27 11.97 -12.04
C CYS A 27 1.95 13.11 -11.28
N ARG A 28 3.22 12.93 -10.95
CA ARG A 28 4.06 13.94 -10.30
C ARG A 28 4.10 15.24 -11.09
N ASP A 29 4.27 15.16 -12.42
CA ASP A 29 4.34 16.34 -13.26
C ASP A 29 3.01 17.10 -13.33
N ILE A 30 1.88 16.37 -13.44
CA ILE A 30 0.54 16.96 -13.40
C ILE A 30 0.29 17.66 -12.05
N LEU A 31 0.64 17.02 -10.93
CA LEU A 31 0.46 17.60 -9.60
C LEU A 31 1.32 18.86 -9.39
N LYS A 32 2.58 18.85 -9.88
CA LYS A 32 3.47 20.01 -9.87
C LYS A 32 2.91 21.17 -10.71
N GLN A 33 2.44 20.89 -11.93
CA GLN A 33 1.83 21.91 -12.81
C GLN A 33 0.58 22.53 -12.16
N GLY A 34 -0.21 21.72 -11.47
CA GLY A 34 -1.38 22.17 -10.71
C GLY A 34 -1.06 22.88 -9.39
N LYS A 35 0.23 23.00 -9.01
CA LYS A 35 0.69 23.59 -7.74
C LYS A 35 0.09 22.91 -6.50
N TYR A 36 -0.20 21.61 -6.58
CA TYR A 36 -0.63 20.83 -5.43
C TYR A 36 0.57 20.49 -4.53
N GLY A 37 0.39 20.58 -3.21
CA GLY A 37 1.35 20.01 -2.26
C GLY A 37 1.15 18.50 -2.16
N PHE A 38 2.23 17.73 -2.35
CA PHE A 38 2.20 16.27 -2.25
C PHE A 38 3.51 15.71 -1.69
N SER A 39 3.44 14.47 -1.20
CA SER A 39 4.59 13.68 -0.76
C SER A 39 4.48 12.28 -1.35
N GLU A 40 5.61 11.69 -1.72
CA GLU A 40 5.69 10.32 -2.20
C GLU A 40 6.19 9.42 -1.06
N SER A 41 5.73 8.18 -1.04
CA SER A 41 6.16 7.19 -0.03
C SER A 41 6.14 5.79 -0.65
N GLU A 42 7.16 4.99 -0.32
CA GLU A 42 7.18 3.58 -0.70
C GLU A 42 6.06 2.80 0.00
N ILE A 43 5.54 1.80 -0.71
CA ILE A 43 4.42 0.97 -0.28
C ILE A 43 4.71 -0.51 -0.57
N LEU A 44 4.04 -1.38 0.18
CA LEU A 44 4.07 -2.83 -0.02
C LEU A 44 2.69 -3.30 -0.46
N THR A 45 2.63 -4.21 -1.44
CA THR A 45 1.37 -4.90 -1.77
C THR A 45 1.37 -6.33 -1.27
N VAL A 46 0.25 -6.73 -0.69
CA VAL A 46 0.07 -8.06 -0.11
C VAL A 46 -1.26 -8.64 -0.56
N VAL A 47 -1.23 -9.89 -0.98
CA VAL A 47 -2.44 -10.66 -1.29
C VAL A 47 -2.77 -11.60 -0.14
N ILE A 48 -3.97 -11.48 0.42
CA ILE A 48 -4.45 -12.32 1.53
C ILE A 48 -5.80 -12.98 1.22
N ASP A 49 -6.18 -13.98 2.00
CA ASP A 49 -7.51 -14.58 1.91
C ASP A 49 -8.60 -13.57 2.25
N ASP A 50 -9.63 -13.53 1.43
CA ASP A 50 -10.82 -12.72 1.63
C ASP A 50 -11.79 -13.36 2.62
N ARG A 51 -11.42 -13.30 3.90
CA ARG A 51 -12.25 -13.82 4.99
C ARG A 51 -12.04 -13.02 6.28
N PRO A 52 -13.03 -13.01 7.19
CA PRO A 52 -12.92 -12.32 8.47
C PRO A 52 -11.61 -12.65 9.21
N GLY A 53 -10.93 -11.61 9.68
CA GLY A 53 -9.69 -11.72 10.46
C GLY A 53 -8.40 -11.95 9.67
N SER A 54 -8.44 -12.15 8.34
CA SER A 54 -7.19 -12.29 7.55
C SER A 54 -6.27 -11.08 7.66
N LEU A 55 -6.82 -9.88 7.51
CA LEU A 55 -6.06 -8.64 7.66
C LEU A 55 -5.54 -8.48 9.10
N ALA A 56 -6.37 -8.77 10.10
CA ALA A 56 -5.97 -8.71 11.51
C ALA A 56 -4.78 -9.63 11.83
N LYS A 57 -4.79 -10.87 11.29
CA LYS A 57 -3.67 -11.82 11.43
C LYS A 57 -2.39 -11.27 10.80
N LEU A 58 -2.49 -10.63 9.63
CA LEU A 58 -1.35 -10.01 8.97
C LEU A 58 -0.78 -8.85 9.80
N LEU A 59 -1.63 -7.91 10.21
CA LEU A 59 -1.26 -6.76 11.02
C LEU A 59 -0.64 -7.18 12.36
N GLN A 60 -1.10 -8.27 12.96
CA GLN A 60 -0.52 -8.81 14.19
C GLN A 60 0.92 -9.33 13.98
N LYS A 61 1.23 -9.93 12.82
CA LYS A 61 2.60 -10.37 12.50
C LYS A 61 3.55 -9.18 12.31
N LEU A 62 3.09 -8.13 11.64
CA LEU A 62 3.83 -6.87 11.48
C LEU A 62 4.10 -6.24 12.84
N LYS A 63 3.06 -6.09 13.68
CA LYS A 63 3.17 -5.56 15.04
C LYS A 63 4.16 -6.34 15.90
N ARG A 64 4.11 -7.68 15.87
CA ARG A 64 5.05 -8.54 16.64
C ARG A 64 6.50 -8.41 16.18
N SER A 65 6.73 -7.98 14.94
CA SER A 65 8.06 -7.69 14.39
C SER A 65 8.47 -6.22 14.61
N GLY A 66 7.64 -5.46 15.33
CA GLY A 66 7.83 -4.04 15.61
C GLY A 66 7.57 -3.13 14.41
N ILE A 67 6.96 -3.61 13.32
CA ILE A 67 6.75 -2.82 12.10
C ILE A 67 5.40 -2.14 12.23
N ALA A 68 5.40 -0.81 12.22
CA ALA A 68 4.18 0.00 12.30
C ALA A 68 3.56 0.14 10.91
N VAL A 69 2.23 0.04 10.85
CA VAL A 69 1.45 0.26 9.63
C VAL A 69 0.83 1.66 9.71
N ASN A 70 1.28 2.54 8.83
CA ASN A 70 0.88 3.96 8.78
C ASN A 70 -0.35 4.18 7.91
N SER A 71 -0.54 3.33 6.90
CA SER A 71 -1.70 3.39 6.02
C SER A 71 -2.03 2.02 5.47
N THR A 72 -3.32 1.79 5.20
CA THR A 72 -3.80 0.55 4.57
C THR A 72 -4.98 0.88 3.67
N TYR A 73 -4.95 0.40 2.43
CA TYR A 73 -6.05 0.59 1.48
C TYR A 73 -6.16 -0.60 0.54
N MET A 74 -7.38 -0.88 0.07
CA MET A 74 -7.67 -2.00 -0.81
C MET A 74 -7.36 -1.62 -2.26
N MET A 75 -6.70 -2.53 -2.99
CA MET A 75 -6.38 -2.35 -4.40
C MET A 75 -7.32 -3.17 -5.30
N ASN A 76 -7.47 -4.47 -5.01
CA ASN A 76 -8.27 -5.36 -5.83
C ASN A 76 -8.84 -6.53 -5.01
N ARG A 77 -9.88 -7.19 -5.53
CA ARG A 77 -10.47 -8.40 -4.97
C ARG A 77 -10.84 -9.35 -6.10
N LYS A 78 -10.25 -10.55 -6.09
CA LYS A 78 -10.49 -11.57 -7.12
C LYS A 78 -10.30 -12.97 -6.55
N ASN A 79 -11.12 -13.92 -6.98
CA ASN A 79 -10.97 -15.35 -6.66
C ASN A 79 -10.80 -15.66 -5.15
N GLY A 80 -11.59 -15.01 -4.29
CA GLY A 80 -11.49 -15.20 -2.83
C GLY A 80 -10.22 -14.65 -2.20
N LYS A 81 -9.51 -13.75 -2.88
CA LYS A 81 -8.35 -13.01 -2.39
C LYS A 81 -8.62 -11.51 -2.42
N VAL A 82 -8.03 -10.80 -1.47
CA VAL A 82 -7.97 -9.33 -1.47
C VAL A 82 -6.52 -8.92 -1.51
N GLU A 83 -6.24 -7.92 -2.34
CA GLU A 83 -4.97 -7.25 -2.44
C GLU A 83 -5.03 -5.93 -1.67
N PHE A 84 -4.12 -5.78 -0.71
CA PHE A 84 -3.97 -4.56 0.08
C PHE A 84 -2.66 -3.88 -0.24
N VAL A 85 -2.68 -2.56 -0.16
CA VAL A 85 -1.50 -1.73 -0.05
C VAL A 85 -1.25 -1.40 1.41
N LEU A 86 0.01 -1.50 1.83
CA LEU A 86 0.48 -1.16 3.16
C LEU A 86 1.56 -0.08 3.04
N GLY A 87 1.36 1.04 3.74
CA GLY A 87 2.44 1.96 4.07
C GLY A 87 2.99 1.57 5.44
N VAL A 88 4.29 1.30 5.54
CA VAL A 88 4.96 0.90 6.78
C VAL A 88 6.10 1.84 7.13
N ASP A 89 6.48 1.88 8.40
CA ASP A 89 7.62 2.69 8.90
C ASP A 89 8.99 2.15 8.48
N ARG A 90 9.12 0.82 8.35
CA ARG A 90 10.35 0.11 7.98
C ARG A 90 10.11 -0.78 6.78
N ILE A 91 10.28 -0.22 5.59
CA ILE A 91 9.96 -0.88 4.31
C ILE A 91 10.78 -2.15 4.09
N GLU A 92 12.10 -2.10 4.33
CA GLU A 92 12.98 -3.26 4.10
C GLU A 92 12.68 -4.42 5.06
N ASP A 93 12.44 -4.13 6.35
CA ASP A 93 11.99 -5.13 7.32
C ASP A 93 10.62 -5.72 6.95
N GLY A 94 9.74 -4.88 6.39
CA GLY A 94 8.45 -5.28 5.82
C GLY A 94 8.61 -6.25 4.65
N LYS A 95 9.47 -5.92 3.67
CA LYS A 95 9.78 -6.80 2.52
C LYS A 95 10.34 -8.15 2.99
N GLU A 96 11.32 -8.14 3.90
CA GLU A 96 11.91 -9.34 4.49
C GLU A 96 10.85 -10.22 5.18
N LEU A 97 10.01 -9.63 6.04
CA LEU A 97 8.98 -10.37 6.74
C LEU A 97 7.92 -10.93 5.79
N LEU A 98 7.35 -10.09 4.93
CA LEU A 98 6.17 -10.42 4.14
C LEU A 98 6.49 -11.34 2.97
N PHE A 99 7.59 -11.10 2.26
CA PHE A 99 7.89 -11.79 1.01
C PHE A 99 8.92 -12.90 1.17
N ARG A 100 9.88 -12.77 2.11
CA ARG A 100 10.89 -13.82 2.32
C ARG A 100 10.49 -14.82 3.40
N LYS A 101 10.06 -14.34 4.57
CA LYS A 101 9.66 -15.21 5.69
C LYS A 101 8.25 -15.77 5.55
N LEU A 102 7.27 -14.92 5.22
CA LEU A 102 5.86 -15.31 5.09
C LEU A 102 5.47 -15.74 3.68
N ARG A 103 6.30 -15.43 2.67
CA ARG A 103 6.11 -15.81 1.26
C ARG A 103 4.74 -15.39 0.71
N LEU A 104 4.27 -14.21 1.12
CA LEU A 104 3.05 -13.66 0.55
C LEU A 104 3.29 -13.18 -0.88
N PRO A 105 2.28 -13.25 -1.77
CA PRO A 105 2.41 -12.67 -3.09
C PRO A 105 2.45 -11.14 -3.01
N SER A 106 3.30 -10.52 -3.81
CA SER A 106 3.25 -9.11 -4.17
C SER A 106 2.85 -8.97 -5.64
N THR A 107 2.33 -7.80 -5.97
CA THR A 107 1.73 -7.47 -7.27
C THR A 107 2.35 -6.24 -7.92
N LEU A 108 2.91 -5.32 -7.11
CA LEU A 108 3.62 -4.12 -7.59
C LEU A 108 5.15 -4.25 -7.51
N GLN A 109 5.69 -5.40 -7.07
CA GLN A 109 7.13 -5.67 -7.11
C GLN A 109 7.55 -6.55 -8.30
N ALA A 110 6.63 -6.86 -9.21
CA ALA A 110 6.86 -7.80 -10.32
C ALA A 110 7.43 -7.14 -11.60
N GLU A 111 7.85 -5.87 -11.57
CA GLU A 111 8.34 -5.17 -12.78
C GLU A 111 9.84 -4.82 -12.77
N ASN A 112 10.64 -5.32 -11.84
CA ASN A 112 12.09 -4.99 -11.77
C ASN A 112 13.05 -6.19 -11.80
N ASP A 113 12.63 -7.34 -12.33
CA ASP A 113 13.55 -8.44 -12.71
C ASP A 113 13.72 -8.53 -14.23
#